data_AF-A0A8H7VL69-F1
#
_entry.id   AF-A0A8H7VL69-F1
#
_cell.length_a   1.000
_cell.length_b   1.000
_cell.length_c   1.000
_cell.angle_alpha   90.00
_cell.angle_beta   90.00
_cell.angle_gamma   90.00
#
_symmetry.space_group_name_H-M   'P 1'
#
loop_
_entity.id
_entity.type
_entity.pdbx_description
1 polymer ?
#
loop_
_entity_poly.entity_id
_entity_poly.type
_entity_poly.pdbx_seq_one_letter_code
_entity_poly.pdbx_strand_id
1 'polypeptide(L)'
;MDHQRHGQPSLDPNTIQELEALRSKLWSLQETFQSQINYLKEPKYPFTWPDLLNKFNMLTAKFASLSDDFYTHIEAGSNGTLPKLMLHPYVPTTTESETNILSILLRTKLIPDIEKLELETQAALAKELTASSSSSTTMNMDGGKQQVVTHQQQQEMTTDDEQLIRNGIEQWTARRQRHDQIANGATQFVNMLVDDHRDTFLQRYAEEDDEDEDEENEQMEVVTEQQKKEKEEEQPKVWEKMGFPSEDVWRRWKLECAVNYYSSGKEQLPGSDLKKLATNVK
;
A
#
# COMPACT_ATOMS: atom_id res chain seq x y z
N MET A 1 -58.06 11.57 -23.16
CA MET A 1 -56.96 12.18 -22.37
C MET A 1 -56.70 11.20 -21.25
N ASP A 2 -55.96 10.15 -21.57
CA ASP A 2 -55.74 9.02 -20.67
C ASP A 2 -54.23 8.93 -20.46
N HIS A 3 -53.77 9.62 -19.42
CA HIS A 3 -52.44 9.38 -18.89
C HIS A 3 -52.46 8.00 -18.24
N GLN A 4 -52.02 7.02 -19.03
CA GLN A 4 -51.57 5.73 -18.54
C GLN A 4 -50.67 5.97 -17.33
N ARG A 5 -51.20 5.68 -16.14
CA ARG A 5 -50.40 5.38 -14.96
C ARG A 5 -49.67 4.07 -15.27
N HIS A 6 -48.57 4.16 -16.01
CA HIS A 6 -47.59 3.10 -16.00
C HIS A 6 -47.14 2.94 -14.55
N GLY A 7 -47.34 1.74 -14.00
CA GLY A 7 -46.80 1.37 -12.70
C GLY A 7 -45.33 1.73 -12.70
N GLN A 8 -44.93 2.54 -11.73
CA GLN A 8 -43.53 2.89 -11.58
C GLN A 8 -42.74 1.58 -11.41
N PRO A 9 -41.66 1.36 -12.18
CA PRO A 9 -40.69 0.36 -11.80
C PRO A 9 -40.04 0.85 -10.50
N SER A 10 -40.61 0.47 -9.36
CA SER A 10 -40.00 0.72 -8.07
C SER A 10 -38.81 -0.23 -7.97
N LEU A 11 -37.62 0.34 -7.74
CA LEU A 11 -36.44 -0.43 -7.42
C LEU A 11 -36.72 -1.28 -6.16
N ASP A 12 -36.13 -2.47 -6.12
CA ASP A 12 -36.19 -3.32 -4.94
C ASP A 12 -35.68 -2.54 -3.71
N PRO A 13 -36.36 -2.61 -2.55
CA PRO A 13 -35.91 -1.90 -1.36
C PRO A 13 -34.46 -2.18 -0.97
N ASN A 14 -33.96 -3.40 -1.23
CA ASN A 14 -32.56 -3.72 -0.96
C ASN A 14 -31.64 -2.94 -1.90
N THR A 15 -31.91 -2.89 -3.21
CA THR A 15 -31.12 -2.08 -4.16
C THR A 15 -31.05 -0.61 -3.75
N ILE A 16 -32.16 -0.04 -3.26
CA ILE A 16 -32.18 1.35 -2.78
C ILE A 16 -31.25 1.51 -1.57
N GLN A 17 -31.32 0.59 -0.61
CA GLN A 17 -30.46 0.60 0.58
C GLN A 17 -28.98 0.45 0.22
N GLU A 18 -28.64 -0.44 -0.71
CA GLU A 18 -27.27 -0.63 -1.22
C GLU A 18 -26.75 0.65 -1.88
N LEU A 19 -27.55 1.28 -2.76
CA LEU A 19 -27.19 2.54 -3.40
C LEU A 19 -27.04 3.69 -2.39
N GLU A 20 -27.87 3.74 -1.34
CA GLU A 20 -27.79 4.77 -0.31
C GLU A 20 -26.54 4.61 0.59
N ALA A 21 -26.16 3.36 0.89
CA ALA A 21 -24.90 3.04 1.57
C ALA A 21 -23.69 3.49 0.72
N LEU A 22 -23.66 3.11 -0.56
CA LEU A 22 -22.59 3.51 -1.48
C LEU A 22 -22.53 5.03 -1.67
N ARG A 23 -23.68 5.70 -1.78
CA ARG A 23 -23.77 7.17 -1.87
C ARG A 23 -23.15 7.84 -0.64
N SER A 24 -23.47 7.35 0.55
CA SER A 24 -22.94 7.89 1.82
C SER A 24 -21.42 7.75 1.88
N LYS A 25 -20.88 6.60 1.45
CA LYS A 25 -19.42 6.38 1.37
C LYS A 25 -18.74 7.24 0.32
N LEU A 26 -19.32 7.37 -0.87
CA LEU A 26 -18.82 8.25 -1.94
C LEU A 26 -18.76 9.71 -1.49
N TRP A 27 -19.79 10.17 -0.78
CA TRP A 27 -19.81 11.53 -0.24
C TRP A 27 -18.71 11.75 0.80
N SER A 28 -18.55 10.82 1.74
CA SER A 28 -17.47 10.84 2.72
C SER A 28 -16.07 10.83 2.07
N LEU A 29 -15.90 10.11 0.96
CA LEU A 29 -14.66 10.09 0.18
C LEU A 29 -14.43 11.45 -0.52
N GLN A 30 -15.47 12.03 -1.12
CA GLN A 30 -15.43 13.35 -1.75
C GLN A 30 -15.03 14.45 -0.75
N GLU A 31 -15.61 14.45 0.44
CA GLU A 31 -15.25 15.41 1.50
C GLU A 31 -13.76 15.29 1.90
N THR A 32 -13.26 14.05 1.92
CA THR A 32 -11.85 13.77 2.25
C THR A 32 -10.93 14.30 1.16
N PHE A 33 -11.25 14.05 -0.11
CA PHE A 33 -10.53 14.64 -1.25
C PHE A 33 -10.55 16.16 -1.19
N GLN A 34 -11.71 16.78 -0.93
CA GLN A 34 -11.82 18.23 -0.87
C GLN A 34 -10.97 18.82 0.26
N SER A 35 -10.98 18.20 1.44
CA SER A 35 -10.14 18.58 2.58
C SER A 35 -8.65 18.49 2.24
N GLN A 36 -8.23 17.41 1.57
CA GLN A 36 -6.83 17.23 1.14
C GLN A 36 -6.41 18.22 0.07
N ILE A 37 -7.25 18.46 -0.94
CA ILE A 37 -7.00 19.46 -1.98
C ILE A 37 -6.87 20.84 -1.35
N ASN A 38 -7.72 21.19 -0.38
CA ASN A 38 -7.63 22.46 0.34
C ASN A 38 -6.31 22.55 1.13
N TYR A 39 -5.91 21.48 1.82
CA TYR A 39 -4.63 21.41 2.52
C TYR A 39 -3.42 21.61 1.57
N LEU A 40 -3.44 20.98 0.38
CA LEU A 40 -2.38 21.12 -0.62
C LEU A 40 -2.36 22.50 -1.29
N LYS A 41 -3.51 23.17 -1.36
CA LYS A 41 -3.65 24.53 -1.92
C LYS A 41 -3.21 25.61 -0.92
N GLU A 42 -3.28 25.33 0.38
CA GLU A 42 -2.76 26.26 1.39
C GLU A 42 -1.23 26.39 1.23
N PRO A 43 -0.69 27.61 1.07
CA PRO A 43 0.75 27.83 0.99
C PRO A 43 1.38 27.74 2.39
N LYS A 44 1.27 26.59 3.05
CA LYS A 44 2.01 26.26 4.27
C LYS A 44 3.20 25.40 3.89
N TYR A 45 4.26 26.07 3.48
CA TYR A 45 5.56 25.42 3.37
C TYR A 45 6.32 25.54 4.70
N PRO A 46 6.98 24.48 5.17
CA PRO A 46 7.04 23.13 4.58
C PRO A 46 5.83 22.26 4.95
N PHE A 47 5.43 21.38 4.02
CA PHE A 47 4.57 20.24 4.34
C PHE A 47 5.36 19.26 5.19
N THR A 48 4.77 18.73 6.25
CA THR A 48 5.39 17.63 7.01
C THR A 48 4.99 16.31 6.34
N TRP A 49 5.98 15.47 6.05
CA TRP A 49 5.75 14.15 5.46
C TRP A 49 4.76 13.29 6.29
N PRO A 50 4.83 13.27 7.64
CA PRO A 50 3.85 12.56 8.45
C PRO A 50 2.41 13.04 8.25
N ASP A 51 2.15 14.34 8.11
CA ASP A 51 0.79 14.85 7.87
C ASP A 51 0.28 14.43 6.50
N LEU A 52 1.13 14.48 5.47
CA LEU A 52 0.77 14.06 4.12
C LEU A 52 0.46 12.56 4.09
N LEU A 53 1.31 11.75 4.72
CA LEU A 53 1.12 10.30 4.84
C LEU A 53 -0.17 9.96 5.59
N ASN A 54 -0.44 10.63 6.70
CA ASN A 54 -1.68 10.42 7.46
C ASN A 54 -2.93 10.73 6.62
N LYS A 55 -2.90 11.84 5.87
CA LYS A 55 -3.98 12.19 4.94
C LYS A 55 -4.14 11.11 3.86
N PHE A 56 -3.03 10.66 3.26
CA PHE A 56 -3.08 9.59 2.27
C PHE A 56 -3.66 8.29 2.85
N ASN A 57 -3.24 7.88 4.06
CA ASN A 57 -3.77 6.70 4.73
C ASN A 57 -5.28 6.80 5.01
N MET A 58 -5.78 7.99 5.39
CA MET A 58 -7.21 8.22 5.53
C MET A 58 -7.95 8.04 4.19
N LEU A 59 -7.36 8.49 3.09
CA LEU A 59 -7.93 8.30 1.76
C LEU A 59 -7.96 6.83 1.37
N THR A 60 -6.84 6.13 1.55
CA THR A 60 -6.70 4.70 1.27
C THR A 60 -7.70 3.88 2.06
N ALA A 61 -7.88 4.17 3.36
CA ALA A 61 -8.86 3.48 4.21
C ALA A 61 -10.30 3.68 3.71
N LYS A 62 -10.68 4.92 3.35
CA LYS A 62 -12.02 5.21 2.81
C LYS A 62 -12.24 4.57 1.45
N PHE A 63 -11.22 4.58 0.58
CA PHE A 63 -11.28 3.92 -0.72
C PHE A 63 -11.43 2.41 -0.58
N ALA A 64 -10.61 1.77 0.26
CA ALA A 64 -10.68 0.33 0.52
C ALA A 64 -12.06 -0.08 1.05
N SER A 65 -12.62 0.70 1.99
CA SER A 65 -13.97 0.46 2.53
C SER A 65 -15.08 0.64 1.49
N LEU A 66 -14.91 1.55 0.51
CA LEU A 66 -15.85 1.70 -0.61
C LEU A 66 -15.71 0.52 -1.58
N SER A 67 -14.48 0.12 -1.90
CA SER A 67 -14.22 -1.02 -2.79
C SER A 67 -14.80 -2.31 -2.24
N ASP A 68 -14.63 -2.60 -0.95
CA ASP A 68 -15.14 -3.82 -0.32
C ASP A 68 -16.67 -3.92 -0.39
N ASP A 69 -17.39 -2.84 -0.08
CA ASP A 69 -18.85 -2.79 -0.26
C ASP A 69 -19.24 -2.95 -1.73
N PHE A 70 -18.53 -2.27 -2.64
CA PHE A 70 -18.82 -2.35 -4.07
C PHE A 70 -18.65 -3.77 -4.60
N TYR A 71 -17.55 -4.45 -4.24
CA TYR A 71 -17.33 -5.86 -4.56
C TYR A 71 -18.39 -6.75 -3.91
N THR A 72 -18.75 -6.52 -2.65
CA THR A 72 -19.79 -7.29 -1.96
C THR A 72 -21.13 -7.19 -2.69
N HIS A 73 -21.53 -5.99 -3.14
CA HIS A 73 -22.79 -5.79 -3.87
C HIS A 73 -22.75 -6.26 -5.34
N ILE A 74 -21.55 -6.56 -5.88
CA ILE A 74 -21.35 -7.05 -7.26
C ILE A 74 -21.14 -8.57 -7.32
N GLU A 75 -20.27 -9.12 -6.46
CA GLU A 75 -19.83 -10.52 -6.48
C GLU A 75 -20.63 -11.45 -5.57
N ALA A 76 -21.40 -10.94 -4.59
CA ALA A 76 -22.25 -11.80 -3.78
C ALA A 76 -23.35 -12.42 -4.66
N GLY A 77 -23.10 -13.65 -5.12
CA GLY A 77 -23.94 -14.38 -6.06
C GLY A 77 -25.42 -14.38 -5.70
N SER A 78 -26.30 -14.62 -6.69
CA SER A 78 -27.77 -14.59 -6.64
C SER A 78 -28.41 -13.26 -6.18
N ASN A 79 -27.86 -12.57 -5.18
CA ASN A 79 -28.45 -11.42 -4.48
C ASN A 79 -27.83 -10.07 -4.88
N GLY A 80 -26.67 -10.04 -5.54
CA GLY A 80 -26.11 -8.80 -6.08
C GLY A 80 -27.08 -8.12 -7.04
N THR A 81 -27.53 -6.90 -6.68
CA THR A 81 -28.56 -6.19 -7.43
C THR A 81 -27.97 -5.16 -8.41
N LEU A 82 -26.76 -4.66 -8.13
CA LEU A 82 -26.11 -3.62 -8.93
C LEU A 82 -25.77 -4.04 -10.37
N PRO A 83 -25.23 -5.25 -10.66
CA PRO A 83 -24.93 -5.64 -12.04
C PRO A 83 -26.17 -5.79 -12.93
N LYS A 84 -27.35 -5.97 -12.34
CA LYS A 84 -28.64 -6.11 -13.03
C LYS A 84 -29.33 -4.76 -13.25
N LEU A 85 -28.82 -3.69 -12.65
CA LEU A 85 -29.42 -2.37 -12.68
C LEU A 85 -28.99 -1.60 -13.94
N MET A 86 -29.97 -1.15 -14.73
CA MET A 86 -29.74 -0.27 -15.87
C MET A 86 -30.29 1.12 -15.55
N LEU A 87 -29.41 2.13 -15.58
CA LEU A 87 -29.77 3.51 -15.30
C LEU A 87 -30.13 4.23 -16.61
N HIS A 88 -31.29 4.88 -16.63
CA HIS A 88 -31.70 5.78 -17.70
C HIS A 88 -32.32 7.05 -17.10
N PRO A 89 -32.25 8.19 -17.80
CA PRO A 89 -32.95 9.40 -17.38
C PRO A 89 -34.45 9.13 -17.24
N TYR A 90 -35.06 9.61 -16.16
CA TYR A 90 -36.51 9.50 -15.93
C TYR A 90 -37.31 10.38 -16.91
N VAL A 91 -36.77 11.58 -17.20
CA VAL A 91 -37.32 12.49 -18.20
C VAL A 91 -36.39 12.49 -19.42
N PRO A 92 -36.90 12.27 -20.64
CA PRO A 92 -36.12 12.44 -21.85
C PRO A 92 -35.51 13.84 -21.92
N THR A 93 -34.28 13.95 -22.38
CA THR A 93 -33.62 15.25 -22.53
C THR A 93 -34.36 16.08 -23.57
N THR A 94 -34.58 17.36 -23.25
CA THR A 94 -35.29 18.28 -24.14
C THR A 94 -34.33 19.19 -24.89
N THR A 95 -33.11 19.35 -24.37
CA THR A 95 -32.06 20.19 -24.94
C THR A 95 -30.78 19.41 -25.23
N GLU A 96 -29.99 19.91 -26.18
CA GLU A 96 -28.66 19.38 -26.48
C GLU A 96 -27.72 19.50 -25.27
N SER A 97 -27.82 20.59 -24.51
CA SER A 97 -27.02 20.81 -23.29
C SER A 97 -27.30 19.76 -22.19
N GLU A 98 -28.57 19.42 -21.95
CA GLU A 98 -28.94 18.35 -21.00
C GLU A 98 -28.42 17.00 -21.47
N THR A 99 -28.50 16.74 -22.77
CA THR A 99 -27.99 15.52 -23.41
C THR A 99 -26.47 15.40 -23.21
N ASN A 100 -25.72 16.49 -23.41
CA ASN A 100 -24.29 16.53 -23.20
C ASN A 100 -23.91 16.27 -21.74
N ILE A 101 -24.57 16.93 -20.78
CA ILE A 101 -24.30 16.73 -19.34
C ILE A 101 -24.59 15.28 -18.93
N LEU A 102 -25.75 14.73 -19.33
CA LEU A 102 -26.13 13.36 -18.98
C LEU A 102 -25.19 12.32 -19.61
N SER A 103 -24.71 12.56 -20.83
CA SER A 103 -23.71 11.69 -21.45
C SER A 103 -22.40 11.61 -20.66
N ILE A 104 -22.02 12.68 -19.98
CA ILE A 104 -20.85 12.72 -19.09
C ILE A 104 -21.16 12.01 -17.77
N LEU A 105 -22.33 12.28 -17.17
CA LEU A 105 -22.72 11.70 -15.88
C LEU A 105 -22.94 10.17 -15.93
N LEU A 106 -23.47 9.67 -17.04
CA LEU A 106 -23.73 8.25 -17.26
C LEU A 106 -22.58 7.55 -18.02
N ARG A 107 -21.44 8.21 -18.18
CA ARG A 107 -20.29 7.65 -18.88
C ARG A 107 -19.73 6.45 -18.10
N THR A 108 -19.64 5.31 -18.78
CA THR A 108 -18.96 4.10 -18.29
C THR A 108 -17.59 3.88 -18.91
N LYS A 109 -17.24 4.65 -19.96
CA LYS A 109 -15.93 4.58 -20.61
C LYS A 109 -14.84 5.03 -19.65
N LEU A 110 -13.82 4.19 -19.50
CA LEU A 110 -12.63 4.44 -18.69
C LEU A 110 -11.94 5.77 -19.08
N ILE A 111 -11.11 6.25 -18.16
CA ILE A 111 -10.25 7.41 -18.38
C ILE A 111 -9.07 6.95 -19.27
N PRO A 112 -8.60 7.76 -20.24
CA PRO A 112 -7.58 7.33 -21.20
C PRO A 112 -6.30 6.75 -20.58
N ASP A 113 -5.85 7.28 -19.44
CA ASP A 113 -4.65 6.78 -18.75
C ASP A 113 -4.85 5.36 -18.21
N ILE A 114 -6.06 5.03 -17.73
CA ILE A 114 -6.41 3.68 -17.29
C ILE A 114 -6.53 2.75 -18.50
N GLU A 115 -7.18 3.19 -19.59
CA GLU A 115 -7.27 2.39 -20.84
C GLU A 115 -5.88 2.02 -21.37
N LYS A 116 -4.95 2.98 -21.35
CA LYS A 116 -3.56 2.74 -21.76
C LYS A 116 -2.87 1.73 -20.85
N LEU A 117 -3.02 1.86 -19.53
CA LEU A 117 -2.41 0.95 -18.57
C LEU A 117 -2.97 -0.47 -18.70
N GLU A 118 -4.27 -0.63 -18.93
CA GLU A 118 -4.89 -1.94 -19.19
C GLU A 118 -4.34 -2.60 -20.46
N LEU A 119 -4.20 -1.84 -21.55
CA LEU A 119 -3.62 -2.34 -22.81
C LEU A 119 -2.16 -2.75 -22.64
N GLU A 120 -1.36 -1.96 -21.92
CA GLU A 120 0.03 -2.29 -21.62
C GLU A 120 0.14 -3.57 -20.78
N THR A 121 -0.72 -3.71 -19.78
CA THR A 121 -0.77 -4.90 -18.91
C THR A 121 -1.20 -6.14 -19.69
N GLN A 122 -2.24 -6.04 -20.53
CA GLN A 122 -2.67 -7.13 -21.40
C GLN A 122 -1.59 -7.55 -22.39
N ALA A 123 -0.88 -6.59 -22.99
CA ALA A 123 0.24 -6.86 -23.88
C ALA A 123 1.40 -7.55 -23.16
N ALA A 124 1.69 -7.17 -21.91
CA ALA A 124 2.69 -7.83 -21.08
C ALA A 124 2.29 -9.29 -20.78
N LEU A 125 1.03 -9.54 -20.37
CA LEU A 125 0.51 -10.88 -20.10
C LEU A 125 0.55 -11.78 -21.34
N ALA A 126 0.18 -11.26 -22.52
CA ALA A 126 0.23 -12.02 -23.77
C ALA A 126 1.66 -12.44 -24.15
N LYS A 127 2.65 -11.57 -23.88
CA LYS A 127 4.07 -11.91 -24.08
C LYS A 127 4.53 -13.01 -23.13
N GLU A 128 4.10 -12.97 -21.87
CA GLU A 128 4.48 -14.00 -20.88
C GLU A 128 3.86 -15.36 -21.21
N LEU A 129 2.61 -15.39 -21.69
CA LEU A 129 1.90 -16.61 -22.09
C LEU A 129 2.55 -17.30 -23.30
N THR A 130 2.96 -16.53 -24.30
CA THR A 130 3.67 -17.07 -25.47
C THR A 130 5.06 -17.59 -25.11
N ALA A 131 5.79 -16.89 -24.22
CA ALA A 131 7.08 -17.35 -23.71
C ALA A 131 6.96 -18.66 -22.89
N SER A 132 5.94 -18.77 -22.04
CA SER A 132 5.69 -19.96 -21.22
C SER A 132 5.27 -21.19 -22.04
N SER A 133 4.56 -20.99 -23.15
CA SER A 133 4.14 -22.08 -24.04
C SER A 133 5.28 -22.57 -24.96
N SER A 134 6.26 -21.71 -25.25
CA SER A 134 7.43 -22.05 -26.08
C SER A 134 8.47 -22.91 -25.35
N SER A 135 8.44 -22.96 -24.01
CA SER A 135 9.36 -23.76 -23.19
C SER A 135 8.89 -25.21 -22.96
N SER A 136 7.67 -25.57 -23.36
CA SER A 136 7.14 -26.94 -23.27
C SER A 136 7.21 -27.75 -24.58
N THR A 137 7.67 -27.16 -25.70
CA THR A 137 7.64 -27.83 -27.03
C THR A 137 9.02 -28.30 -27.52
N THR A 138 10.09 -28.11 -26.75
CA THR A 138 11.46 -28.51 -27.13
C THR A 138 11.89 -29.83 -26.49
N MET A 139 11.14 -30.91 -26.72
CA MET A 139 11.69 -32.29 -26.74
C MET A 139 10.90 -33.16 -27.71
N ASN A 140 11.13 -32.95 -29.01
CA ASN A 140 11.06 -34.00 -30.03
C ASN A 140 11.95 -33.56 -31.19
N MET A 141 13.24 -33.85 -31.04
CA MET A 141 14.17 -33.91 -32.17
C MET A 141 13.91 -35.24 -32.89
N ASP A 142 13.18 -35.21 -33.99
CA ASP A 142 13.48 -36.11 -35.11
C ASP A 142 13.14 -35.41 -36.44
N GLY A 143 13.99 -35.67 -37.43
CA GLY A 143 14.23 -34.79 -38.56
C GLY A 143 13.12 -34.73 -39.61
N GLY A 144 13.04 -33.57 -40.26
CA GLY A 144 12.78 -33.46 -41.68
C GLY A 144 11.32 -33.54 -42.13
N LYS A 145 10.71 -32.36 -42.34
CA LYS A 145 10.19 -31.89 -43.63
C LYS A 145 9.38 -30.61 -43.42
N GLN A 146 9.72 -29.57 -44.18
CA GLN A 146 8.87 -28.40 -44.38
C GLN A 146 7.51 -28.89 -44.88
N GLN A 147 6.47 -28.72 -44.06
CA GLN A 147 5.10 -28.92 -44.48
C GLN A 147 4.46 -27.55 -44.67
N VAL A 148 4.27 -27.19 -45.95
CA VAL A 148 3.42 -26.10 -46.39
C VAL A 148 1.99 -26.46 -45.98
N VAL A 149 1.43 -25.74 -45.00
CA VAL A 149 0.04 -25.94 -44.56
C VAL A 149 -0.89 -25.15 -45.47
N THR A 150 -1.63 -25.89 -46.28
CA THR A 150 -2.64 -25.45 -47.23
C THR A 150 -3.89 -24.93 -46.52
N HIS A 151 -4.49 -23.89 -47.11
CA HIS A 151 -5.66 -23.14 -46.69
C HIS A 151 -6.96 -23.97 -46.77
N GLN A 152 -7.20 -24.89 -45.83
CA GLN A 152 -8.46 -25.68 -45.79
C GLN A 152 -8.86 -26.19 -44.38
N GLN A 153 -8.64 -25.40 -43.32
CA GLN A 153 -9.03 -25.73 -41.93
C GLN A 153 -9.70 -24.54 -41.22
N GLN A 154 -10.77 -23.96 -41.80
CA GLN A 154 -11.50 -22.85 -41.15
C GLN A 154 -12.78 -23.28 -40.43
N GLN A 155 -13.14 -24.56 -40.39
CA GLN A 155 -14.32 -25.05 -39.68
C GLN A 155 -14.05 -25.99 -38.49
N GLU A 156 -12.83 -26.51 -38.33
CA GLU A 156 -12.44 -27.31 -37.14
C GLU A 156 -11.61 -26.53 -36.11
N MET A 157 -11.13 -25.33 -36.47
CA MET A 157 -10.23 -24.52 -35.65
C MET A 157 -10.96 -23.76 -34.53
N THR A 158 -12.27 -23.49 -34.66
CA THR A 158 -13.03 -22.73 -33.65
C THR A 158 -13.32 -23.54 -32.39
N THR A 159 -13.45 -24.87 -32.50
CA THR A 159 -13.61 -25.77 -31.34
C THR A 159 -12.31 -26.00 -30.60
N ASP A 160 -11.17 -25.96 -31.30
CA ASP A 160 -9.83 -26.07 -30.71
C ASP A 160 -9.49 -24.78 -29.94
N ASP A 161 -9.80 -23.61 -30.49
CA ASP A 161 -9.61 -22.31 -29.84
C ASP A 161 -10.44 -22.18 -28.54
N GLU A 162 -11.71 -22.62 -28.52
CA GLU A 162 -12.51 -22.62 -27.29
C GLU A 162 -11.96 -23.56 -26.22
N GLN A 163 -11.43 -24.73 -26.61
CA GLN A 163 -10.80 -25.66 -25.69
C GLN A 163 -9.45 -25.15 -25.18
N LEU A 164 -8.66 -24.49 -26.03
CA LEU A 164 -7.42 -23.81 -25.64
C LEU A 164 -7.68 -22.68 -24.65
N ILE A 165 -8.74 -21.88 -24.87
CA ILE A 165 -9.16 -20.82 -23.94
C ILE A 165 -9.62 -21.43 -22.62
N ARG A 166 -10.43 -22.50 -22.63
CA ARG A 166 -10.85 -23.19 -21.40
C ARG A 166 -9.66 -23.76 -20.63
N ASN A 167 -8.76 -24.47 -21.32
CA ASN A 167 -7.55 -25.03 -20.71
C ASN A 167 -6.65 -23.93 -20.13
N GLY A 168 -6.54 -22.78 -20.82
CA GLY A 168 -5.83 -21.61 -20.32
C GLY A 168 -6.47 -21.03 -19.05
N ILE A 169 -7.79 -20.87 -19.04
CA ILE A 169 -8.55 -20.40 -17.88
C ILE A 169 -8.38 -21.35 -16.70
N GLU A 170 -8.46 -22.66 -16.92
CA GLU A 170 -8.25 -23.67 -15.89
C GLU A 170 -6.84 -23.62 -15.30
N GLN A 171 -5.81 -23.50 -16.13
CA GLN A 171 -4.43 -23.34 -15.68
C GLN A 171 -4.23 -22.07 -14.85
N TRP A 172 -4.80 -20.94 -15.28
CA TRP A 172 -4.76 -19.70 -14.52
C TRP A 172 -5.52 -19.80 -13.19
N THR A 173 -6.66 -20.46 -13.19
CA THR A 173 -7.45 -20.70 -11.99
C THR A 173 -6.66 -21.55 -10.99
N ALA A 174 -6.01 -22.62 -11.45
CA ALA A 174 -5.15 -23.47 -10.61
C ALA A 174 -3.92 -22.71 -10.07
N ARG A 175 -3.25 -21.90 -10.90
CA ARG A 175 -2.13 -21.05 -10.48
C ARG A 175 -2.57 -20.02 -9.44
N ARG A 176 -3.71 -19.35 -9.66
CA ARG A 176 -4.31 -18.42 -8.71
C ARG A 176 -4.62 -19.11 -7.38
N GLN A 177 -5.30 -20.26 -7.41
CA GLN A 177 -5.62 -21.01 -6.19
C GLN A 177 -4.36 -21.40 -5.41
N ARG A 178 -3.30 -21.85 -6.10
CA ARG A 178 -2.02 -22.16 -5.45
C ARG A 178 -1.38 -20.92 -4.83
N HIS A 179 -1.36 -19.80 -5.55
CA HIS A 179 -0.86 -18.53 -5.04
C HIS A 179 -1.64 -18.10 -3.79
N ASP A 180 -2.98 -18.15 -3.84
CA ASP A 180 -3.85 -17.77 -2.72
C ASP A 180 -3.63 -18.67 -1.50
N GLN A 181 -3.41 -19.98 -1.69
CA GLN A 181 -3.02 -20.89 -0.60
C GLN A 181 -1.68 -20.51 0.04
N ILE A 182 -0.68 -20.18 -0.76
CA ILE A 182 0.65 -19.77 -0.27
C ILE A 182 0.53 -18.43 0.48
N ALA A 183 -0.18 -17.45 -0.09
CA ALA A 183 -0.40 -16.16 0.52
C ALA A 183 -1.12 -16.30 1.87
N ASN A 184 -2.20 -17.08 1.92
CA ASN A 184 -2.92 -17.36 3.16
C ASN A 184 -2.05 -18.08 4.20
N GLY A 185 -1.24 -19.05 3.77
CA GLY A 185 -0.29 -19.74 4.64
C GLY A 185 0.76 -18.79 5.21
N ALA A 186 1.29 -17.87 4.40
CA ALA A 186 2.22 -16.85 4.86
C ALA A 186 1.57 -15.87 5.85
N THR A 187 0.33 -15.44 5.61
CA THR A 187 -0.42 -14.61 6.55
C THR A 187 -0.64 -15.33 7.88
N GLN A 188 -1.03 -16.60 7.86
CA GLN A 188 -1.21 -17.40 9.08
C GLN A 188 0.11 -17.56 9.84
N PHE A 189 1.21 -17.84 9.14
CA PHE A 189 2.53 -17.94 9.73
C PHE A 189 2.96 -16.64 10.42
N VAL A 190 2.77 -15.49 9.76
CA VAL A 190 3.07 -14.17 10.36
C VAL A 190 2.18 -13.91 11.57
N ASN A 191 0.88 -14.22 11.49
CA ASN A 191 -0.02 -14.04 12.63
C ASN A 191 0.38 -14.91 13.83
N MET A 192 0.77 -16.17 13.59
CA MET A 192 1.31 -17.04 14.65
C MET A 192 2.57 -16.45 15.26
N LEU A 193 3.52 -15.98 14.44
CA LEU A 193 4.75 -15.35 14.93
C LEU A 193 4.47 -14.08 15.74
N VAL A 194 3.51 -13.26 15.30
CA VAL A 194 3.08 -12.05 16.01
C VAL A 194 2.44 -12.41 17.34
N ASP A 195 1.61 -13.45 17.39
CA ASP A 195 0.96 -13.91 18.62
C ASP A 195 1.97 -14.51 19.60
N ASP A 196 2.89 -15.36 19.11
CA ASP A 196 3.94 -16.02 19.91
C ASP A 196 4.92 -15.01 20.53
N HIS A 197 5.22 -13.92 19.82
CA HIS A 197 6.17 -12.89 20.26
C HIS A 197 5.50 -11.57 20.67
N ARG A 198 4.17 -11.54 20.81
CA ARG A 198 3.41 -10.31 21.10
C ARG A 198 3.90 -9.59 22.35
N ASP A 199 4.18 -10.37 23.40
CA ASP A 199 4.64 -9.85 24.68
C ASP A 199 6.08 -9.34 24.58
N THR A 200 6.92 -9.95 23.73
CA THR A 200 8.28 -9.49 23.44
C THR A 200 8.29 -8.18 22.64
N PHE A 201 7.37 -7.98 21.69
CA PHE A 201 7.28 -6.73 20.92
C PHE A 201 6.89 -5.51 21.78
N LEU A 202 6.14 -5.74 22.87
CA LEU A 202 5.72 -4.69 23.81
C LEU A 202 6.74 -4.45 24.93
N GLN A 203 7.67 -5.36 25.12
CA GLN A 203 8.82 -5.09 25.96
C GLN A 203 9.62 -3.99 25.27
N ARG A 204 9.70 -2.84 25.92
CA ARG A 204 10.85 -1.97 25.70
C ARG A 204 12.02 -2.85 26.05
N TYR A 205 12.90 -3.14 25.10
CA TYR A 205 14.27 -3.46 25.47
C TYR A 205 14.63 -2.35 26.45
N ALA A 206 14.75 -2.69 27.74
CA ALA A 206 15.61 -1.89 28.61
C ALA A 206 16.87 -1.79 27.78
N GLU A 207 17.31 -0.55 27.51
CA GLU A 207 18.59 -0.30 26.82
C GLU A 207 19.48 -1.48 27.17
N GLU A 208 19.75 -2.35 26.19
CA GLU A 208 20.89 -3.25 26.32
C GLU A 208 21.97 -2.23 26.61
N ASP A 209 22.37 -2.15 27.89
CA ASP A 209 23.62 -1.51 28.24
C ASP A 209 24.58 -2.05 27.18
N ASP A 210 25.27 -1.16 26.47
CA ASP A 210 26.28 -1.48 25.45
C ASP A 210 27.44 -2.29 26.11
N GLU A 211 27.14 -3.40 26.78
CA GLU A 211 28.03 -4.34 27.45
C GLU A 211 28.17 -5.62 26.61
N ASP A 212 27.19 -5.94 25.75
CA ASP A 212 27.22 -7.18 24.94
C ASP A 212 28.00 -7.03 23.60
N GLU A 213 28.36 -5.82 23.15
CA GLU A 213 29.27 -5.64 22.01
C GLU A 213 30.78 -5.77 22.40
N ASP A 214 31.11 -5.82 23.69
CA ASP A 214 32.49 -5.98 24.16
C ASP A 214 32.87 -7.45 24.49
N GLU A 215 31.91 -8.38 24.58
CA GLU A 215 32.18 -9.78 24.99
C GLU A 215 32.98 -10.61 23.95
N GLU A 216 32.97 -10.25 22.67
CA GLU A 216 33.79 -10.97 21.67
C GLU A 216 35.27 -10.56 21.68
N ASN A 217 35.65 -9.49 22.38
CA ASN A 217 37.03 -9.03 22.46
C ASN A 217 37.70 -9.22 23.84
N GLU A 218 36.93 -9.61 24.88
CA GLU A 218 37.43 -9.83 26.25
C GLU A 218 37.87 -11.28 26.55
N GLN A 219 38.05 -12.16 25.55
CA GLN A 219 38.65 -13.49 25.77
C GLN A 219 40.17 -13.48 26.08
N MET A 220 40.79 -12.32 26.29
CA MET A 220 42.20 -12.24 26.68
C MET A 220 42.52 -11.15 27.70
N GLU A 221 41.73 -10.99 28.77
CA GLU A 221 42.30 -10.45 30.03
C GLU A 221 41.42 -10.81 31.23
N VAL A 222 41.81 -11.85 31.97
CA VAL A 222 41.24 -12.14 33.30
C VAL A 222 41.74 -11.06 34.25
N VAL A 223 40.99 -9.96 34.33
CA VAL A 223 41.18 -8.87 35.28
C VAL A 223 39.97 -8.87 36.21
N THR A 224 40.17 -9.36 37.44
CA THR A 224 39.15 -9.47 38.49
C THR A 224 38.40 -8.15 38.74
N GLU A 225 37.09 -8.21 39.01
CA GLU A 225 36.18 -7.07 39.32
C GLU A 225 36.74 -6.02 40.31
N GLN A 226 37.65 -6.41 41.21
CA GLN A 226 38.31 -5.47 42.12
C GLN A 226 39.26 -4.49 41.43
N GLN A 227 39.83 -4.85 40.27
CA GLN A 227 40.68 -3.95 39.46
C GLN A 227 39.86 -3.08 38.48
N LYS A 228 38.61 -3.45 38.16
CA LYS A 228 37.70 -2.61 37.33
C LYS A 228 37.25 -1.37 38.10
N LYS A 229 36.95 -1.50 39.40
CA LYS A 229 36.63 -0.36 40.29
C LYS A 229 37.77 0.63 40.51
N GLU A 230 39.02 0.16 40.52
CA GLU A 230 40.19 1.04 40.70
C GLU A 230 40.59 1.79 39.39
N LYS A 231 40.26 1.25 38.21
CA LYS A 231 40.55 1.90 36.92
C LYS A 231 39.52 2.96 36.49
N GLU A 232 38.30 2.92 37.00
CA GLU A 232 37.30 3.98 36.78
C GLU A 232 37.60 5.28 37.53
N GLU A 233 38.42 5.22 38.60
CA GLU A 233 38.80 6.41 39.38
C GLU A 233 39.94 7.24 38.75
N GLU A 234 40.67 6.71 37.76
CA GLU A 234 41.86 7.38 37.19
C GLU A 234 41.67 8.00 35.79
N GLN A 235 40.54 7.79 35.11
CA GLN A 235 40.27 8.50 33.86
C GLN A 235 39.53 9.83 34.14
N PRO A 236 40.07 11.00 33.73
CA PRO A 236 39.38 12.25 33.97
C PRO A 236 38.08 12.24 33.16
N LYS A 237 36.97 12.37 33.87
CA LYS A 237 35.61 12.25 33.33
C LYS A 237 35.47 13.19 32.14
N VAL A 238 34.98 12.69 31.02
CA VAL A 238 34.97 13.39 29.71
C VAL A 238 34.31 14.78 29.79
N TRP A 239 33.30 14.92 30.66
CA TRP A 239 32.61 16.20 30.90
C TRP A 239 33.47 17.23 31.65
N GLU A 240 34.33 16.80 32.59
CA GLU A 240 35.30 17.67 33.28
C GLU A 240 36.36 18.19 32.31
N LYS A 241 36.86 17.33 31.40
CA LYS A 241 37.82 17.73 30.35
C LYS A 241 37.24 18.77 29.39
N MET A 242 35.93 18.72 29.15
CA MET A 242 35.24 19.69 28.30
C MET A 242 34.80 20.95 29.06
N GLY A 243 35.11 21.06 30.36
CA GLY A 243 34.84 22.23 31.19
C GLY A 243 33.41 22.32 31.72
N PHE A 244 32.59 21.28 31.56
CA PHE A 244 31.21 21.31 32.04
C PHE A 244 31.15 21.27 33.58
N PRO A 245 30.25 22.05 34.21
CA PRO A 245 30.15 22.13 35.67
C PRO A 245 29.53 20.88 36.31
N SER A 246 28.80 20.08 35.56
CA SER A 246 28.31 18.77 35.99
C SER A 246 28.00 17.87 34.80
N GLU A 247 27.95 16.57 35.05
CA GLU A 247 27.55 15.56 34.07
C GLU A 247 26.15 15.81 33.50
N ASP A 248 25.21 16.24 34.34
CA ASP A 248 23.83 16.55 33.92
C ASP A 248 23.77 17.69 32.89
N VAL A 249 24.62 18.71 33.04
CA VAL A 249 24.71 19.84 32.10
C VAL A 249 25.30 19.37 30.77
N TRP A 250 26.29 18.48 30.82
CA TRP A 250 26.88 17.87 29.63
C TRP A 250 25.89 16.96 28.89
N ARG A 251 25.14 16.10 29.59
CA ARG A 251 24.09 15.25 29.01
C ARG A 251 22.99 16.08 28.35
N ARG A 252 22.56 17.18 28.98
CA ARG A 252 21.58 18.11 28.39
C ARG A 252 22.12 18.82 27.15
N TRP A 253 23.40 19.20 27.14
CA TRP A 253 24.04 19.78 25.96
C TRP A 253 24.15 18.77 24.81
N LYS A 254 24.47 17.49 25.11
CA LYS A 254 24.50 16.41 24.12
C LYS A 254 23.12 16.20 23.48
N LEU A 255 22.06 16.24 24.29
CA LEU A 255 20.68 16.15 23.81
C LEU A 255 20.30 17.34 22.91
N GLU A 256 20.70 18.56 23.27
CA GLU A 256 20.48 19.76 22.46
C GLU A 256 21.19 19.68 21.09
N CYS A 257 22.43 19.17 21.06
CA CYS A 257 23.16 18.91 19.83
C CYS A 257 22.49 17.83 18.96
N ALA A 258 21.99 16.74 19.58
CA ALA A 258 21.25 15.70 18.86
C ALA A 258 19.97 16.23 18.23
N VAL A 259 19.16 16.99 18.97
CA VAL A 259 17.95 17.63 18.45
C VAL A 259 18.27 18.57 17.29
N ASN A 260 19.33 19.38 17.42
CA ASN A 260 19.77 20.28 16.36
C ASN A 260 20.29 19.54 15.12
N TYR A 261 20.96 18.39 15.31
CA TYR A 261 21.41 17.55 14.21
C TYR A 261 20.23 16.99 13.43
N TYR A 262 19.23 16.44 14.11
CA TYR A 262 18.02 15.92 13.46
C TYR A 262 17.16 17.01 12.82
N SER A 263 17.20 18.25 13.32
CA SER A 263 16.42 19.35 12.75
C SER A 263 17.14 20.16 11.66
N SER A 264 18.48 20.25 11.69
CA SER A 264 19.26 21.17 10.84
C SER A 264 20.49 20.56 10.17
N GLY A 265 20.81 19.29 10.46
CA GLY A 265 21.98 18.58 9.91
C GLY A 265 23.33 19.06 10.45
N LYS A 266 23.35 19.87 11.52
CA LYS A 266 24.58 20.41 12.13
C LYS A 266 24.88 19.72 13.45
N GLU A 267 26.09 19.18 13.59
CA GLU A 267 26.55 18.42 14.76
C GLU A 267 26.61 19.22 16.07
N GLN A 268 26.68 20.55 15.99
CA GLN A 268 26.72 21.41 17.17
C GLN A 268 25.77 22.58 16.98
N LEU A 269 25.10 22.98 18.07
CA LEU A 269 24.31 24.21 18.11
C LEU A 269 25.24 25.40 18.42
N PRO A 270 25.57 26.27 17.43
CA PRO A 270 26.38 27.45 17.69
C PRO A 270 25.64 28.40 18.62
N GLY A 271 26.24 28.72 19.77
CA GLY A 271 25.67 29.64 20.75
C GLY A 271 24.85 28.99 21.87
N SER A 272 24.86 27.66 22.02
CA SER A 272 24.23 26.96 23.16
C SER A 272 24.66 27.56 24.50
N ASP A 273 23.69 27.94 25.32
CA ASP A 273 23.94 28.49 26.66
C ASP A 273 24.57 27.44 27.59
N LEU A 274 24.31 26.15 27.35
CA LEU A 274 24.92 25.03 28.08
C LEU A 274 26.42 24.89 27.74
N LYS A 275 26.80 25.13 26.48
CA LYS A 275 28.22 25.17 26.07
C LYS A 275 28.94 26.40 26.63
N LYS A 276 28.25 27.55 26.76
CA LYS A 276 28.82 28.76 27.37
C LYS A 276 29.11 28.57 28.85
N LEU A 277 28.28 27.80 29.55
CA LEU A 277 28.54 27.41 30.95
C LEU A 277 29.85 26.62 31.07
N ALA A 278 30.22 25.83 30.07
CA ALA A 278 31.49 25.11 30.07
C ALA A 278 32.72 26.00 29.81
N THR A 279 32.54 27.11 29.08
CA THR A 279 33.62 28.06 28.75
C THR A 279 33.79 29.19 29.77
N ASN A 280 32.79 29.43 30.62
CA ASN A 280 32.79 30.51 31.62
C ASN A 280 33.37 30.12 33.00
N VAL A 281 33.79 28.86 33.19
CA VAL A 281 34.33 28.32 34.46
C VAL A 281 35.87 28.45 34.54
N LYS A 282 36.46 29.41 33.82
CA LYS A 282 37.89 29.76 33.94
C LYS A 282 38.11 30.99 34.82
#